data_AF-A0A1F5TN51-F1
#
_entry.id   AF-A0A1F5TN51-F1
#
_cell.length_a   1.000
_cell.length_b   1.000
_cell.length_c   1.000
_cell.angle_alpha   90.00
_cell.angle_beta   90.00
_cell.angle_gamma   90.00
#
_symmetry.space_group_name_H-M   'P 1'
#
loop_
_entity.id
_entity.type
_entity.pdbx_description
1 polymer ?
#
loop_
_entity_poly.entity_id
_entity_poly.type
_entity_poly.pdbx_seq_one_letter_code
_entity_poly.pdbx_strand_id
1 'polypeptide(L)'
;MEKEKITPEIIEDLFKIFTSTKYGEKLAHNIRYGRYKPQSMSNEEWRNLLGDDVNNLYHALVVYNITKEFISENNHLYNQQLSYDEKMTLLLAAIIHDWGEAVVGDISHGLKTETDENNEIKALHKIAKEITKSYRGGILTAQAIESINAVVFDTSTKLGNIFKAIEHIGFFKTAMNAWEQSKKIKKIAPNLQWIVINTLYYLQQDIETSKKYAPLYNIIIKNKKNITDAFNSIPKSVFDQYPSEEEKQKKLKLYQEAKKYWQKHKNNF
;
A
#
# COMPACT_ATOMS: atom_id res chain seq x y z
N MET A 1 -32.17 -5.56 -18.84
CA MET A 1 -30.75 -5.30 -19.12
C MET A 1 -29.93 -6.15 -18.17
N GLU A 2 -29.24 -7.16 -18.68
CA GLU A 2 -28.22 -7.84 -17.87
C GLU A 2 -27.15 -6.82 -17.46
N LYS A 3 -26.79 -6.80 -16.18
CA LYS A 3 -25.64 -6.02 -15.73
C LYS A 3 -24.41 -6.60 -16.42
N GLU A 4 -23.66 -5.77 -17.15
CA GLU A 4 -22.36 -6.17 -17.67
C GLU A 4 -21.49 -6.62 -16.49
N LYS A 5 -20.97 -7.85 -16.57
CA LYS A 5 -20.07 -8.38 -15.55
C LYS A 5 -18.73 -7.68 -15.68
N ILE A 6 -18.24 -7.13 -14.57
CA ILE A 6 -16.88 -6.57 -14.51
C ILE A 6 -15.88 -7.69 -14.71
N THR A 7 -14.93 -7.48 -15.62
CA THR A 7 -13.80 -8.38 -15.84
C THR A 7 -12.48 -7.67 -15.56
N PRO A 8 -11.36 -8.41 -15.38
CA PRO A 8 -10.04 -7.81 -15.27
C PRO A 8 -9.69 -6.85 -16.41
N GLU A 9 -10.03 -7.19 -17.65
CA GLU A 9 -9.74 -6.36 -18.83
C GLU A 9 -10.47 -5.02 -18.75
N ILE A 10 -11.72 -5.02 -18.27
CA ILE A 10 -12.51 -3.82 -18.04
C ILE A 10 -11.86 -2.92 -16.99
N ILE A 11 -11.31 -3.49 -15.92
CA ILE A 11 -10.61 -2.74 -14.85
C ILE A 11 -9.30 -2.15 -15.38
N GLU A 12 -8.54 -2.91 -16.17
CA GLU A 12 -7.30 -2.45 -16.80
C GLU A 12 -7.56 -1.31 -17.80
N ASP A 13 -8.63 -1.38 -18.58
CA ASP A 13 -9.04 -0.30 -19.48
C ASP A 13 -9.49 0.95 -18.72
N LEU A 14 -10.19 0.77 -17.60
CA LEU A 14 -10.56 1.89 -16.72
C LEU A 14 -9.31 2.61 -16.18
N PHE A 15 -8.27 1.86 -15.78
CA PHE A 15 -7.00 2.45 -15.37
C PHE A 15 -6.34 3.24 -16.52
N LYS A 16 -6.28 2.69 -17.74
CA LYS A 16 -5.72 3.40 -18.92
C LYS A 16 -6.44 4.73 -19.14
N ILE A 17 -7.77 4.74 -19.05
CA ILE A 17 -8.56 5.97 -19.20
C ILE A 17 -8.21 6.96 -18.09
N PHE A 18 -8.17 6.52 -16.84
CA PHE A 18 -7.76 7.37 -15.72
C PHE A 18 -6.37 7.98 -15.94
N THR A 19 -5.39 7.21 -16.41
CA THR A 19 -4.02 7.70 -16.66
C THR A 19 -3.96 8.83 -17.70
N SER A 20 -4.90 8.84 -18.65
CA SER A 20 -4.98 9.88 -19.69
C SER A 20 -5.64 11.18 -19.21
N THR A 21 -6.12 11.22 -17.97
CA THR A 21 -6.77 12.42 -17.39
C THR A 21 -5.77 13.30 -16.65
N LYS A 22 -6.17 14.55 -16.36
CA LYS A 22 -5.41 15.46 -15.49
C LYS A 22 -5.20 14.90 -14.08
N TYR A 23 -6.12 14.05 -13.60
CA TYR A 23 -5.97 13.37 -12.32
C TYR A 23 -4.84 12.34 -12.37
N GLY A 24 -4.82 11.52 -13.42
CA GLY A 24 -3.75 10.55 -13.68
C GLY A 24 -2.39 11.23 -13.83
N GLU A 25 -2.32 12.32 -14.61
CA GLU A 25 -1.11 13.13 -14.76
C GLU A 25 -0.63 13.67 -13.41
N LYS A 26 -1.52 14.22 -12.58
CA LYS A 26 -1.15 14.74 -11.26
C LYS A 26 -0.62 13.63 -10.34
N LEU A 27 -1.23 12.44 -10.34
CA LEU A 27 -0.70 11.30 -9.59
C LEU A 27 0.65 10.81 -10.12
N ALA A 28 0.87 10.86 -11.43
CA ALA A 28 2.14 10.44 -12.02
C ALA A 28 3.32 11.34 -11.58
N HIS A 29 3.05 12.62 -11.28
CA HIS A 29 4.07 13.55 -10.79
C HIS A 29 4.33 13.42 -9.28
N ASN A 30 3.39 12.85 -8.53
CA ASN A 30 3.49 12.67 -7.09
C ASN A 30 4.33 11.43 -6.74
N ILE A 31 5.25 11.60 -5.79
CA ILE A 31 6.11 10.52 -5.30
C ILE A 31 5.67 10.13 -3.88
N ARG A 32 5.32 8.84 -3.72
CA ARG A 32 5.14 8.22 -2.41
C ARG A 32 6.49 8.12 -1.72
N TYR A 33 6.48 8.07 -0.41
CA TYR A 33 7.72 8.07 0.39
C TYR A 33 8.60 9.32 0.16
N GLY A 34 8.04 10.40 -0.38
CA GLY A 34 8.78 11.63 -0.69
C GLY A 34 9.51 12.24 0.51
N ARG A 35 8.95 12.11 1.71
CA ARG A 35 9.60 12.52 2.98
C ARG A 35 10.93 11.83 3.26
N TYR A 36 11.15 10.63 2.71
CA TYR A 36 12.37 9.86 2.88
C TYR A 36 13.37 10.13 1.76
N LYS A 37 12.92 10.66 0.61
CA LYS A 37 13.76 10.87 -0.57
C LYS A 37 14.74 12.02 -0.34
N PRO A 38 16.05 11.85 -0.58
CA PRO A 38 17.00 12.96 -0.56
C PRO A 38 16.59 14.07 -1.53
N GLN A 39 16.72 15.34 -1.12
CA GLN A 39 16.36 16.49 -1.96
C GLN A 39 17.13 16.54 -3.28
N SER A 40 18.37 16.04 -3.28
CA SER A 40 19.24 15.99 -4.47
C SER A 40 18.88 14.88 -5.46
N MET A 41 17.94 13.99 -5.12
CA MET A 41 17.52 12.88 -5.98
C MET A 41 16.21 13.21 -6.70
N SER A 42 16.18 13.01 -8.01
CA SER A 42 14.96 13.15 -8.81
C SER A 42 13.91 12.08 -8.47
N ASN A 43 12.66 12.33 -8.86
CA ASN A 43 11.58 11.35 -8.68
C ASN A 43 11.82 10.09 -9.53
N GLU A 44 12.43 10.24 -10.70
CA GLU A 44 12.77 9.13 -11.59
C GLU A 44 13.86 8.23 -10.98
N GLU A 45 14.94 8.81 -10.44
CA GLU A 45 15.98 8.05 -9.75
C GLU A 45 15.43 7.29 -8.54
N TRP A 46 14.52 7.91 -7.78
CA TRP A 46 13.89 7.27 -6.63
C TRP A 46 13.00 6.09 -7.04
N ARG A 47 12.23 6.24 -8.13
CA ARG A 47 11.46 5.16 -8.73
C ARG A 47 12.35 4.03 -9.26
N ASN A 48 13.43 4.36 -9.95
CA ASN A 48 14.37 3.35 -10.46
C ASN A 48 15.04 2.57 -9.33
N LEU A 49 15.26 3.20 -8.17
CA LEU A 49 15.85 2.57 -7.00
C LEU A 49 14.88 1.63 -6.27
N LEU A 50 13.65 2.09 -6.03
CA LEU A 50 12.70 1.41 -5.14
C LEU A 50 11.59 0.64 -5.87
N GLY A 51 11.37 0.93 -7.15
CA GLY A 51 10.33 0.34 -7.99
C GLY A 51 9.11 1.26 -8.18
N ASP A 52 8.14 0.78 -8.93
CA ASP A 52 6.94 1.55 -9.31
C ASP A 52 6.03 1.94 -8.16
N ASP A 53 6.12 1.23 -7.03
CA ASP A 53 5.32 1.48 -5.83
C ASP A 53 5.57 2.85 -5.22
N VAL A 54 6.72 3.48 -5.49
CA VAL A 54 6.99 4.84 -4.99
C VAL A 54 6.40 5.95 -5.87
N ASN A 55 5.76 5.63 -6.99
CA ASN A 55 5.03 6.60 -7.81
C ASN A 55 3.53 6.44 -7.58
N ASN A 56 2.82 7.54 -7.30
CA ASN A 56 1.43 7.42 -6.85
C ASN A 56 0.48 6.85 -7.92
N LEU A 57 0.71 7.13 -9.20
CA LEU A 57 -0.09 6.54 -10.27
C LEU A 57 0.22 5.04 -10.44
N TYR A 58 1.49 4.67 -10.47
CA TYR A 58 1.89 3.29 -10.70
C TYR A 58 1.70 2.38 -9.47
N HIS A 59 1.60 2.96 -8.27
CA HIS A 59 1.19 2.26 -7.05
C HIS A 59 -0.13 1.49 -7.24
N ALA A 60 -1.13 2.10 -7.89
CA ALA A 60 -2.40 1.44 -8.17
C ALA A 60 -2.23 0.13 -8.96
N LEU A 61 -1.32 0.09 -9.95
CA LEU A 61 -1.00 -1.13 -10.70
C LEU A 61 -0.23 -2.15 -9.85
N VAL A 62 0.67 -1.70 -8.99
CA VAL A 62 1.38 -2.57 -8.04
C VAL A 62 0.37 -3.25 -7.11
N VAL A 63 -0.54 -2.48 -6.50
CA VAL A 63 -1.60 -2.99 -5.62
C VAL A 63 -2.56 -3.91 -6.37
N TYR A 64 -2.91 -3.59 -7.62
CA TYR A 64 -3.71 -4.47 -8.48
C TYR A 64 -3.04 -5.82 -8.72
N ASN A 65 -1.75 -5.83 -9.03
CA ASN A 65 -1.00 -7.08 -9.23
C ASN A 65 -0.87 -7.88 -7.93
N ILE A 66 -0.60 -7.22 -6.80
CA ILE A 66 -0.59 -7.88 -5.48
C ILE A 66 -1.98 -8.45 -5.17
N THR A 67 -3.07 -7.75 -5.53
CA THR A 67 -4.44 -8.23 -5.34
C THR A 67 -4.70 -9.50 -6.15
N LYS A 68 -4.24 -9.56 -7.41
CA LYS A 68 -4.34 -10.78 -8.24
C LYS A 68 -3.59 -11.96 -7.61
N GLU A 69 -2.34 -11.73 -7.19
CA GLU A 69 -1.52 -12.73 -6.49
C GLU A 69 -2.22 -13.21 -5.20
N PHE A 70 -2.73 -12.26 -4.40
CA PHE A 70 -3.44 -12.51 -3.16
C PHE A 70 -4.67 -13.40 -3.39
N ILE A 71 -5.53 -13.04 -4.35
CA ILE A 71 -6.73 -13.81 -4.70
C ILE A 71 -6.39 -15.23 -5.14
N SER A 72 -5.28 -15.41 -5.87
CA SER A 72 -4.82 -16.72 -6.32
C SER A 72 -4.37 -17.59 -5.14
N GLU A 73 -3.52 -17.05 -4.28
CA GLU A 73 -2.89 -17.77 -3.17
C GLU A 73 -3.80 -17.98 -1.94
N ASN A 74 -4.75 -17.06 -1.69
CA ASN A 74 -5.60 -17.09 -0.50
C ASN A 74 -6.63 -18.25 -0.51
N ASN A 75 -6.75 -19.00 -1.60
CA ASN A 75 -7.65 -20.15 -1.69
C ASN A 75 -7.18 -21.36 -0.87
N HIS A 76 -5.93 -21.39 -0.39
CA HIS A 76 -5.31 -22.63 0.09
C HIS A 76 -5.30 -22.85 1.61
N LEU A 77 -5.49 -21.82 2.45
CA LEU A 77 -5.20 -21.97 3.90
C LEU A 77 -6.40 -21.82 4.86
N TYR A 78 -7.48 -21.06 4.56
CA TYR A 78 -8.46 -20.73 5.63
C TYR A 78 -9.95 -20.59 5.23
N ASN A 79 -10.48 -21.30 4.23
CA ASN A 79 -11.91 -21.25 3.85
C ASN A 79 -12.48 -19.84 3.53
N GLN A 80 -11.62 -18.84 3.30
CA GLN A 80 -12.04 -17.50 2.88
C GLN A 80 -12.16 -17.42 1.36
N GLN A 81 -12.94 -18.32 0.77
CA GLN A 81 -13.17 -18.31 -0.66
C GLN A 81 -13.93 -17.04 -1.03
N LEU A 82 -13.34 -16.25 -1.92
CA LEU A 82 -13.97 -15.04 -2.44
C LEU A 82 -14.91 -15.42 -3.58
N SER A 83 -16.12 -14.86 -3.57
CA SER A 83 -17.02 -14.91 -4.72
C SER A 83 -16.40 -14.19 -5.92
N TYR A 84 -16.95 -14.40 -7.11
CA TYR A 84 -16.50 -13.64 -8.29
C TYR A 84 -16.66 -12.14 -8.09
N ASP A 85 -17.80 -11.70 -7.56
CA ASP A 85 -18.08 -10.28 -7.32
C ASP A 85 -17.11 -9.71 -6.28
N GLU A 86 -16.83 -10.42 -5.19
CA GLU A 86 -15.84 -9.98 -4.19
C GLU A 86 -14.43 -9.81 -4.79
N LYS A 87 -14.02 -10.73 -5.68
CA LYS A 87 -12.73 -10.63 -6.39
C LYS A 87 -12.69 -9.39 -7.28
N MET A 88 -13.76 -9.13 -8.03
CA MET A 88 -13.84 -7.97 -8.92
C MET A 88 -13.91 -6.66 -8.13
N THR A 89 -14.62 -6.62 -7.01
CA THR A 89 -14.67 -5.47 -6.10
C THR A 89 -13.28 -5.16 -5.53
N LEU A 90 -12.52 -6.16 -5.08
CA LEU A 90 -11.14 -5.96 -4.61
C LEU A 90 -10.21 -5.46 -5.72
N LEU A 91 -10.29 -6.05 -6.92
CA LEU A 91 -9.49 -5.63 -8.06
C LEU A 91 -9.82 -4.21 -8.52
N LEU A 92 -11.09 -3.83 -8.50
CA LEU A 92 -11.52 -2.48 -8.83
C LEU A 92 -11.05 -1.49 -7.74
N ALA A 93 -11.23 -1.84 -6.46
CA ALA A 93 -10.71 -1.05 -5.34
C ALA A 93 -9.19 -0.80 -5.46
N ALA A 94 -8.42 -1.83 -5.81
CA ALA A 94 -6.97 -1.74 -5.99
C ALA A 94 -6.54 -0.67 -7.00
N ILE A 95 -7.31 -0.48 -8.08
CA ILE A 95 -7.00 0.53 -9.09
C ILE A 95 -7.46 1.94 -8.68
N ILE A 96 -8.56 2.05 -7.92
CA ILE A 96 -9.20 3.34 -7.65
C ILE A 96 -8.84 3.96 -6.29
N HIS A 97 -8.36 3.17 -5.32
CA HIS A 97 -8.29 3.59 -3.91
C HIS A 97 -7.64 4.96 -3.67
N ASP A 98 -6.55 5.27 -4.40
CA ASP A 98 -5.81 6.53 -4.25
C ASP A 98 -6.18 7.62 -5.28
N TRP A 99 -7.24 7.45 -6.08
CA TRP A 99 -7.63 8.49 -7.05
C TRP A 99 -7.98 9.82 -6.38
N GLY A 100 -8.52 9.77 -5.15
CA GLY A 100 -8.81 10.96 -4.35
C GLY A 100 -7.57 11.82 -4.07
N GLU A 101 -6.39 11.20 -3.97
CA GLU A 101 -5.11 11.89 -3.72
C GLU A 101 -4.70 12.83 -4.86
N ALA A 102 -5.28 12.66 -6.06
CA ALA A 102 -5.12 13.61 -7.15
C ALA A 102 -5.71 14.99 -6.80
N VAL A 103 -6.63 15.06 -5.85
CA VAL A 103 -7.23 16.33 -5.39
C VAL A 103 -6.59 16.78 -4.09
N VAL A 104 -6.56 15.90 -3.08
CA VAL A 104 -6.16 16.26 -1.71
C VAL A 104 -4.65 16.16 -1.45
N GLY A 105 -3.91 15.45 -2.30
CA GLY A 105 -2.48 15.12 -2.10
C GLY A 105 -2.28 13.85 -1.26
N ASP A 106 -1.11 13.22 -1.42
CA ASP A 106 -0.67 12.08 -0.59
C ASP A 106 -0.22 12.61 0.79
N ILE A 107 -1.11 12.52 1.77
CA ILE A 107 -0.83 12.89 3.15
C ILE A 107 -0.43 11.61 3.89
N SER A 108 0.74 11.59 4.52
CA SER A 108 1.17 10.41 5.30
C SER A 108 0.15 10.03 6.37
N HIS A 109 -0.16 8.72 6.51
CA HIS A 109 -1.19 8.22 7.43
C HIS A 109 -1.11 8.79 8.86
N GLY A 110 0.10 8.96 9.42
CA GLY A 110 0.28 9.53 10.76
C GLY A 110 -0.02 11.04 10.90
N LEU A 111 -0.33 11.72 9.79
CA LEU A 111 -0.62 13.15 9.70
C LEU A 111 -2.04 13.42 9.13
N LYS A 112 -2.76 12.40 8.62
CA LYS A 112 -4.13 12.56 8.10
C LYS A 112 -5.09 12.84 9.26
N THR A 113 -5.97 13.83 9.09
CA THR A 113 -7.12 14.06 9.97
C THR A 113 -8.38 13.39 9.42
N GLU A 114 -9.40 13.20 10.26
CA GLU A 114 -10.72 12.72 9.79
C GLU A 114 -11.32 13.63 8.70
N THR A 115 -11.01 14.94 8.73
CA THR A 115 -11.45 15.86 7.68
C THR A 115 -10.74 15.58 6.36
N ASP A 116 -9.45 15.26 6.40
CA ASP A 116 -8.68 14.90 5.20
C ASP A 116 -9.20 13.60 4.58
N GLU A 117 -9.47 12.59 5.41
CA GLU A 117 -10.05 11.31 4.97
C GLU A 117 -11.42 11.55 4.30
N ASN A 118 -12.30 12.32 4.93
CA ASN A 118 -13.61 12.66 4.37
C ASN A 118 -13.51 13.44 3.04
N ASN A 119 -12.53 14.33 2.90
CA ASN A 119 -12.30 15.07 1.67
C ASN A 119 -11.77 14.17 0.56
N GLU A 120 -10.87 13.26 0.89
CA GLU A 120 -10.32 12.25 -0.02
C GLU A 120 -11.42 11.34 -0.57
N ILE A 121 -12.31 10.84 0.29
CA ILE A 121 -13.43 9.98 -0.10
C ILE A 121 -14.40 10.71 -1.03
N LYS A 122 -14.73 11.98 -0.71
CA LYS A 122 -15.58 12.80 -1.59
C LYS A 122 -14.93 13.02 -2.95
N ALA A 123 -13.63 13.28 -2.99
CA ALA A 123 -12.88 13.41 -4.24
C ALA A 123 -12.88 12.08 -5.02
N LEU A 124 -12.65 10.97 -4.33
CA LEU A 124 -12.63 9.63 -4.90
C LEU A 124 -13.98 9.26 -5.53
N HIS A 125 -15.11 9.48 -4.84
CA HIS A 125 -16.45 9.28 -5.41
C HIS A 125 -16.70 10.18 -6.64
N LYS A 126 -16.27 11.45 -6.58
CA LYS A 126 -16.44 12.39 -7.69
C LYS A 126 -15.67 11.91 -8.93
N ILE A 127 -14.39 11.60 -8.77
CA ILE A 127 -13.53 11.14 -9.86
C ILE A 127 -14.05 9.82 -10.42
N ALA A 128 -14.41 8.86 -9.56
CA ALA A 128 -14.98 7.58 -10.00
C ALA A 128 -16.21 7.79 -10.90
N LYS A 129 -17.13 8.69 -10.53
CA LYS A 129 -18.30 9.02 -11.36
C LYS A 129 -17.92 9.67 -12.69
N GLU A 130 -16.98 10.62 -12.69
CA GLU A 130 -16.54 11.31 -13.91
C GLU A 130 -15.86 10.36 -14.91
N ILE A 131 -14.94 9.53 -14.43
CA ILE A 131 -14.19 8.57 -15.26
C ILE A 131 -15.13 7.46 -15.77
N THR A 132 -15.94 6.87 -14.88
CA THR A 132 -16.85 5.80 -15.29
C THR A 132 -17.93 6.31 -16.23
N LYS A 133 -18.46 7.53 -16.08
CA LYS A 133 -19.41 8.12 -17.04
C LYS A 133 -18.84 8.20 -18.45
N SER A 134 -17.55 8.53 -18.56
CA SER A 134 -16.83 8.61 -19.83
C SER A 134 -16.53 7.21 -20.43
N TYR A 135 -16.57 6.17 -19.61
CA TYR A 135 -16.30 4.79 -19.99
C TYR A 135 -17.58 3.97 -20.12
N ARG A 136 -17.90 3.53 -21.35
CA ARG A 136 -19.09 2.69 -21.64
C ARG A 136 -20.39 3.26 -21.05
N GLY A 137 -20.54 4.59 -21.08
CA GLY A 137 -21.76 5.28 -20.65
C GLY A 137 -22.08 5.19 -19.16
N GLY A 138 -21.08 4.97 -18.29
CA GLY A 138 -21.31 4.94 -16.84
C GLY A 138 -21.73 3.60 -16.26
N ILE A 139 -21.67 2.52 -17.04
CA ILE A 139 -22.13 1.18 -16.61
C ILE A 139 -21.44 0.65 -15.35
N LEU A 140 -20.23 1.15 -15.06
CA LEU A 140 -19.44 0.78 -13.87
C LEU A 140 -19.63 1.70 -12.67
N THR A 141 -20.41 2.78 -12.80
CA THR A 141 -20.47 3.82 -11.76
C THR A 141 -20.92 3.23 -10.43
N ALA A 142 -21.96 2.39 -10.43
CA ALA A 142 -22.48 1.80 -9.20
C ALA A 142 -21.46 0.88 -8.53
N GLN A 143 -20.79 0.02 -9.30
CA GLN A 143 -19.79 -0.92 -8.80
C GLN A 143 -18.51 -0.23 -8.32
N ALA A 144 -18.10 0.86 -8.96
CA ALA A 144 -16.97 1.66 -8.50
C ALA A 144 -17.26 2.30 -7.13
N ILE A 145 -18.46 2.88 -6.97
CA ILE A 145 -18.89 3.46 -5.68
C ILE A 145 -19.03 2.38 -4.60
N GLU A 146 -19.60 1.22 -4.95
CA GLU A 146 -19.67 0.07 -4.05
C GLU A 146 -18.28 -0.38 -3.61
N SER A 147 -17.32 -0.49 -4.54
CA SER A 147 -15.93 -0.88 -4.24
C SER A 147 -15.25 0.12 -3.31
N ILE A 148 -15.46 1.42 -3.52
CA ILE A 148 -14.94 2.46 -2.62
C ILE A 148 -15.51 2.27 -1.21
N ASN A 149 -16.82 2.10 -1.09
CA ASN A 149 -17.47 2.01 0.22
C ASN A 149 -17.13 0.71 0.96
N ALA A 150 -17.15 -0.42 0.25
CA ALA A 150 -16.98 -1.75 0.83
C ALA A 150 -15.52 -2.14 1.07
N VAL A 151 -14.56 -1.43 0.47
CA VAL A 151 -13.13 -1.80 0.54
C VAL A 151 -12.28 -0.66 1.09
N VAL A 152 -12.40 0.54 0.52
CA VAL A 152 -11.51 1.67 0.81
C VAL A 152 -11.96 2.40 2.08
N PHE A 153 -13.27 2.66 2.21
CA PHE A 153 -13.81 3.43 3.32
C PHE A 153 -13.93 2.61 4.61
N ASP A 154 -14.53 1.42 4.53
CA ASP A 154 -14.80 0.59 5.71
C ASP A 154 -13.81 -0.57 5.82
N THR A 155 -12.73 -0.32 6.55
CA THR A 155 -11.70 -1.33 6.87
C THR A 155 -12.18 -2.44 7.82
N SER A 156 -13.39 -2.32 8.39
CA SER A 156 -13.97 -3.34 9.27
C SER A 156 -14.68 -4.47 8.50
N THR A 157 -15.03 -4.23 7.24
CA THR A 157 -15.64 -5.25 6.36
C THR A 157 -14.68 -6.40 6.06
N LYS A 158 -15.21 -7.52 5.55
CA LYS A 158 -14.39 -8.63 5.05
C LYS A 158 -13.39 -8.16 3.97
N LEU A 159 -13.86 -7.37 2.99
CA LEU A 159 -13.03 -6.93 1.87
C LEU A 159 -12.05 -5.82 2.27
N GLY A 160 -12.46 -4.89 3.13
CA GLY A 160 -11.57 -3.88 3.68
C GLY A 160 -10.42 -4.48 4.50
N ASN A 161 -10.69 -5.50 5.32
CA ASN A 161 -9.63 -6.22 6.04
C ASN A 161 -8.65 -6.95 5.10
N ILE A 162 -9.16 -7.54 4.00
CA ILE A 162 -8.33 -8.16 2.97
C ILE A 162 -7.48 -7.11 2.27
N PHE A 163 -8.08 -5.98 1.89
CA PHE A 163 -7.39 -4.91 1.17
C PHE A 163 -6.29 -4.27 2.01
N LYS A 164 -6.54 -4.05 3.31
CA LYS A 164 -5.49 -3.64 4.25
C LYS A 164 -4.30 -4.59 4.27
N ALA A 165 -4.55 -5.91 4.26
CA ALA A 165 -3.48 -6.89 4.19
C ALA A 165 -2.71 -6.81 2.86
N ILE A 166 -3.40 -6.57 1.74
CA ILE A 166 -2.80 -6.34 0.42
C ILE A 166 -1.89 -5.10 0.41
N GLU A 167 -2.34 -3.97 0.95
CA GLU A 167 -1.51 -2.75 1.05
C GLU A 167 -0.27 -2.99 1.91
N HIS A 168 -0.44 -3.69 3.04
CA HIS A 168 0.68 -4.04 3.91
C HIS A 168 1.71 -4.94 3.20
N ILE A 169 1.29 -5.86 2.33
CA ILE A 169 2.22 -6.62 1.47
C ILE A 169 3.01 -5.67 0.56
N GLY A 170 2.37 -4.66 -0.02
CA GLY A 170 3.02 -3.61 -0.83
C GLY A 170 4.08 -2.86 -0.03
N PHE A 171 3.69 -2.28 1.11
CA PHE A 171 4.61 -1.59 2.02
C PHE A 171 5.79 -2.46 2.44
N PHE A 172 5.52 -3.73 2.71
CA PHE A 172 6.54 -4.68 3.11
C PHE A 172 7.52 -5.01 1.98
N LYS A 173 7.04 -5.20 0.74
CA LYS A 173 7.89 -5.38 -0.45
C LYS A 173 8.81 -4.17 -0.67
N THR A 174 8.27 -2.96 -0.59
CA THR A 174 9.03 -1.71 -0.75
C THR A 174 10.08 -1.54 0.35
N ALA A 175 9.73 -1.80 1.61
CA ALA A 175 10.67 -1.75 2.72
C ALA A 175 11.80 -2.78 2.61
N MET A 176 11.50 -4.02 2.22
CA MET A 176 12.55 -5.04 2.07
C MET A 176 13.47 -4.73 0.89
N ASN A 177 12.97 -4.16 -0.20
CA ASN A 177 13.82 -3.62 -1.25
C ASN A 177 14.69 -2.46 -0.73
N ALA A 178 14.12 -1.51 0.02
CA ALA A 178 14.88 -0.42 0.63
C ALA A 178 15.99 -0.94 1.56
N TRP A 179 15.74 -2.00 2.33
CA TRP A 179 16.78 -2.65 3.15
C TRP A 179 17.93 -3.17 2.30
N GLU A 180 17.64 -3.91 1.23
CA GLU A 180 18.66 -4.41 0.30
C GLU A 180 19.48 -3.29 -0.35
N GLN A 181 18.82 -2.20 -0.75
CA GLN A 181 19.50 -1.04 -1.32
C GLN A 181 20.34 -0.28 -0.29
N SER A 182 19.90 -0.22 0.97
CA SER A 182 20.64 0.48 2.04
C SER A 182 22.01 -0.16 2.31
N LYS A 183 22.14 -1.48 2.10
CA LYS A 183 23.41 -2.21 2.22
C LYS A 183 24.39 -1.87 1.08
N LYS A 184 23.87 -1.43 -0.07
CA LYS A 184 24.66 -1.14 -1.28
C LYS A 184 25.04 0.34 -1.39
N ILE A 185 24.14 1.25 -1.01
CA ILE A 185 24.28 2.69 -1.26
C ILE A 185 24.43 3.46 0.06
N LYS A 186 25.65 3.52 0.58
CA LYS A 186 25.95 4.11 1.90
C LYS A 186 25.47 5.55 2.07
N LYS A 187 25.55 6.38 1.02
CA LYS A 187 25.20 7.81 1.06
C LYS A 187 23.73 8.06 1.44
N ILE A 188 22.82 7.20 1.00
CA ILE A 188 21.37 7.32 1.25
C ILE A 188 20.85 6.21 2.17
N ALA A 189 21.75 5.41 2.75
CA ALA A 189 21.37 4.31 3.63
C ALA A 189 20.48 4.77 4.80
N PRO A 190 20.74 5.92 5.48
CA PRO A 190 19.85 6.39 6.54
C PRO A 190 18.41 6.64 6.07
N ASN A 191 18.23 7.20 4.88
CA ASN A 191 16.93 7.46 4.26
C ASN A 191 16.16 6.15 3.99
N LEU A 192 16.86 5.18 3.40
CA LEU A 192 16.28 3.87 3.08
C LEU A 192 15.95 3.08 4.35
N GLN A 193 16.84 3.10 5.35
CA GLN A 193 16.60 2.51 6.66
C GLN A 193 15.42 3.16 7.38
N TRP A 194 15.18 4.46 7.15
CA TRP A 194 14.04 5.16 7.71
C TRP A 194 12.70 4.64 7.16
N ILE A 195 12.65 4.25 5.89
CA ILE A 195 11.50 3.52 5.31
C ILE A 195 11.34 2.18 6.03
N VAL A 196 12.43 1.40 6.14
CA VAL A 196 12.41 0.06 6.76
C VAL A 196 11.84 0.11 8.18
N ILE A 197 12.30 1.03 9.03
CA ILE A 197 11.80 1.10 10.40
C ILE A 197 10.32 1.48 10.45
N ASN A 198 9.83 2.35 9.55
CA ASN A 198 8.42 2.74 9.53
C ASN A 198 7.48 1.60 9.11
N THR A 199 7.97 0.64 8.35
CA THR A 199 7.23 -0.60 8.07
C THR A 199 7.36 -1.60 9.22
N LEU A 200 8.55 -1.78 9.79
CA LEU A 200 8.78 -2.77 10.86
C LEU A 200 8.03 -2.46 12.16
N TYR A 201 7.60 -1.21 12.41
CA TYR A 201 6.73 -0.90 13.55
C TYR A 201 5.40 -1.67 13.51
N TYR A 202 4.88 -1.94 12.32
CA TYR A 202 3.61 -2.65 12.12
C TYR A 202 3.76 -4.17 12.03
N LEU A 203 4.99 -4.70 12.07
CA LEU A 203 5.24 -6.14 11.89
C LEU A 203 4.47 -7.02 12.88
N GLN A 204 4.26 -6.55 14.12
CA GLN A 204 3.43 -7.29 15.08
C GLN A 204 1.99 -7.47 14.56
N GLN A 205 1.40 -6.41 14.02
CA GLN A 205 0.07 -6.47 13.41
C GLN A 205 0.09 -7.37 12.18
N ASP A 206 1.13 -7.30 11.35
CA ASP A 206 1.26 -8.14 10.15
C ASP A 206 1.36 -9.63 10.49
N ILE A 207 2.09 -9.98 11.55
CA ILE A 207 2.17 -11.37 12.02
C ILE A 207 0.79 -11.87 12.48
N GLU A 208 0.04 -11.06 13.23
CA GLU A 208 -1.31 -11.45 13.66
C GLU A 208 -2.28 -11.59 12.46
N THR A 209 -2.21 -10.66 11.51
CA THR A 209 -3.00 -10.69 10.27
C THR A 209 -2.62 -11.87 9.37
N SER A 210 -1.34 -12.26 9.35
CA SER A 210 -0.84 -13.37 8.54
C SER A 210 -1.41 -14.73 8.95
N LYS A 211 -1.90 -14.86 10.19
CA LYS A 211 -2.62 -16.06 10.66
C LYS A 211 -3.95 -16.28 9.92
N LYS A 212 -4.47 -15.24 9.26
CA LYS A 212 -5.72 -15.27 8.49
C LYS A 212 -5.48 -15.32 6.97
N TYR A 213 -4.36 -14.79 6.50
CA TYR A 213 -4.10 -14.59 5.07
C TYR A 213 -2.74 -15.15 4.66
N ALA A 214 -2.79 -16.23 3.87
CA ALA A 214 -1.61 -16.92 3.32
C ALA A 214 -0.60 -15.99 2.64
N PRO A 215 -1.02 -15.03 1.79
CA PRO A 215 -0.06 -14.22 1.04
C PRO A 215 0.81 -13.34 1.95
N LEU A 216 0.22 -12.82 3.03
CA LEU A 216 0.97 -12.05 4.03
C LEU A 216 1.92 -12.93 4.84
N TYR A 217 1.51 -14.16 5.16
CA TYR A 217 2.40 -15.15 5.78
C TYR A 217 3.61 -15.46 4.89
N ASN A 218 3.36 -15.72 3.61
CA ASN A 218 4.37 -16.05 2.61
C ASN A 218 5.41 -14.93 2.46
N ILE A 219 4.98 -13.66 2.39
CA ILE A 219 5.91 -12.53 2.24
C ILE A 219 6.78 -12.34 3.50
N ILE A 220 6.23 -12.58 4.70
CA ILE A 220 6.99 -12.51 5.96
C ILE A 220 8.05 -13.62 6.00
N ILE A 221 7.68 -14.87 5.69
CA ILE A 221 8.64 -16.00 5.66
C ILE A 221 9.76 -15.73 4.66
N LYS A 222 9.40 -15.35 3.43
CA LYS A 222 10.36 -15.09 2.36
C LYS A 222 11.43 -14.07 2.78
N ASN A 223 11.07 -13.14 3.65
CA ASN A 223 11.94 -12.08 4.13
C ASN A 223 12.43 -12.26 5.57
N LYS A 224 12.21 -13.41 6.22
CA LYS A 224 12.60 -13.69 7.61
C LYS A 224 14.05 -13.30 7.94
N LYS A 225 14.98 -13.60 7.03
CA LYS A 225 16.40 -13.23 7.15
C LYS A 225 16.58 -11.71 7.14
N ASN A 226 15.95 -11.03 6.18
CA ASN A 226 16.05 -9.58 6.02
C ASN A 226 15.41 -8.81 7.18
N ILE A 227 14.27 -9.27 7.68
CA ILE A 227 13.65 -8.72 8.90
C ILE A 227 14.60 -8.83 10.08
N THR A 228 15.19 -10.01 10.29
CA THR A 228 16.10 -10.27 11.41
C THR A 228 17.36 -9.43 11.30
N ASP A 229 17.93 -9.34 10.11
CA ASP A 229 19.10 -8.54 9.82
C ASP A 229 18.81 -7.04 10.06
N ALA A 230 17.72 -6.50 9.50
CA ALA A 230 17.31 -5.11 9.72
C ALA A 230 17.15 -4.77 11.22
N PHE A 231 16.48 -5.63 12.00
CA PHE A 231 16.35 -5.43 13.45
C PHE A 231 17.68 -5.39 14.20
N ASN A 232 18.70 -6.07 13.69
CA ASN A 232 20.01 -6.17 14.34
C ASN A 232 21.00 -5.10 13.85
N SER A 233 20.84 -4.65 12.62
CA SER A 233 21.85 -3.88 11.89
C SER A 233 21.52 -2.40 11.75
N ILE A 234 20.24 -1.99 11.85
CA ILE A 234 19.85 -0.58 11.74
C ILE A 234 20.33 0.20 12.99
N PRO A 235 21.14 1.28 12.81
CA PRO A 235 21.63 2.07 13.92
C PRO A 235 20.54 2.97 14.52
N LYS A 236 20.65 3.27 15.82
CA LYS A 236 19.72 4.17 16.52
C LYS A 236 19.68 5.60 15.92
N SER A 237 20.76 6.03 15.28
CA SER A 237 20.84 7.36 14.65
C SER A 237 19.84 7.55 13.50
N VAL A 238 19.29 6.48 12.92
CA VAL A 238 18.23 6.61 11.89
C VAL A 238 16.99 7.32 12.48
N PHE A 239 16.75 7.17 13.77
CA PHE A 239 15.63 7.82 14.47
C PHE A 239 15.84 9.32 14.69
N ASP A 240 17.04 9.86 14.45
CA ASP A 240 17.30 11.31 14.50
C ASP A 240 16.66 12.06 13.31
N GLN A 241 16.08 11.35 12.35
CA GLN A 241 15.31 11.93 11.24
C GLN A 241 13.89 12.39 11.63
N TYR A 242 13.41 12.02 12.84
CA TYR A 242 12.12 12.53 13.33
C TYR A 242 12.25 13.97 13.83
N PRO A 243 11.25 14.83 13.57
CA PRO A 243 11.35 16.27 13.83
C PRO A 243 11.37 16.64 15.32
N SER A 244 10.84 15.79 16.19
CA SER A 244 10.79 16.03 17.64
C SER A 244 11.32 14.84 18.44
N GLU A 245 11.90 15.14 19.62
CA GLU A 245 12.37 14.09 20.52
C GLU A 245 11.22 13.21 21.03
N GLU A 246 10.02 13.78 21.22
CA GLU A 246 8.82 13.01 21.57
C GLU A 246 8.45 11.98 20.49
N GLU A 247 8.40 12.38 19.22
CA GLU A 247 8.10 11.47 18.12
C GLU A 247 9.18 10.40 17.97
N LYS A 248 10.46 10.80 18.07
CA LYS A 248 11.60 9.89 18.07
C LYS A 248 11.48 8.82 19.15
N GLN A 249 11.20 9.19 20.39
CA GLN A 249 11.05 8.24 21.50
C GLN A 249 9.85 7.30 21.30
N LYS A 250 8.71 7.84 20.84
CA LYS A 250 7.52 7.04 20.50
C LYS A 250 7.84 5.98 19.44
N LYS A 251 8.50 6.38 18.35
CA LYS A 251 8.85 5.49 17.23
C LYS A 251 9.92 4.46 17.62
N LEU A 252 10.90 4.87 18.43
CA LEU A 252 11.89 3.95 18.99
C LEU A 252 11.26 2.88 19.89
N LYS A 253 10.29 3.25 20.73
CA LYS A 253 9.55 2.30 21.57
C LYS A 253 8.81 1.27 20.71
N LEU A 254 8.03 1.72 19.72
CA LEU A 254 7.32 0.82 18.79
C LEU A 254 8.27 -0.14 18.07
N TYR A 255 9.43 0.35 17.63
CA TYR A 255 10.46 -0.49 17.01
C TYR A 255 10.96 -1.59 17.94
N GLN A 256 11.24 -1.25 19.20
CA GLN A 256 11.77 -2.18 20.18
C GLN A 256 10.72 -3.23 20.58
N GLU A 257 9.46 -2.82 20.68
CA GLU A 257 8.33 -3.73 20.91
C GLU A 257 8.18 -4.71 19.74
N ALA A 258 8.17 -4.22 18.50
CA ALA A 258 8.13 -5.05 17.31
C ALA A 258 9.35 -6.00 17.22
N LYS A 259 10.56 -5.52 17.56
CA LYS A 259 11.76 -6.37 17.61
C LYS A 259 11.61 -7.49 18.64
N LYS A 260 11.16 -7.19 19.86
CA LYS A 260 10.94 -8.21 20.91
C LYS A 260 9.90 -9.22 20.47
N TYR A 261 8.80 -8.75 19.89
CA TYR A 261 7.74 -9.60 19.37
C TYR A 261 8.26 -10.52 18.25
N TRP A 262 9.04 -10.00 17.30
CA TRP A 262 9.69 -10.78 16.26
C TRP A 262 10.61 -11.86 16.82
N GLN A 263 11.47 -11.53 17.80
CA GLN A 263 12.38 -12.53 18.39
C GLN A 263 11.65 -13.70 19.02
N LYS A 264 10.47 -13.46 19.60
CA LYS A 264 9.62 -14.51 20.21
C LYS A 264 8.95 -15.41 19.16
N HIS A 265 8.57 -14.85 18.01
CA HIS A 265 7.73 -15.56 17.04
C HIS A 265 8.45 -16.02 15.77
N LYS A 266 9.65 -15.51 15.47
CA LYS A 266 10.38 -15.82 14.22
C LYS A 266 10.65 -17.31 13.99
N ASN A 267 10.65 -18.14 15.03
CA ASN A 267 10.87 -19.59 14.92
C ASN A 267 9.59 -20.36 14.54
N ASN A 268 8.43 -19.70 14.59
CA ASN A 268 7.13 -20.25 14.16
C ASN A 268 6.84 -19.96 12.67
N PHE A 269 7.84 -19.44 11.96
CA PHE A 269 7.86 -19.06 10.55
C PHE A 269 9.04 -19.74 9.86
#